data_AF-A0A1M4YF15-F1
#
_entry.id   AF-A0A1M4YF15-F1
#
_cell.length_a   1.000
_cell.length_b   1.000
_cell.length_c   1.000
_cell.angle_alpha   90.00
_cell.angle_beta   90.00
_cell.angle_gamma   90.00
#
_symmetry.space_group_name_H-M   'P 1'
#
loop_
_entity.id
_entity.type
_entity.pdbx_description
1 polymer ?
#
loop_
_entity_poly.entity_id
_entity_poly.type
_entity_poly.pdbx_seq_one_letter_code
_entity_poly.pdbx_strand_id
1 'polypeptide(L)'
;MSETPSPKTQFTWCIKEERFLPLLRCLVCKTPCDQARRGNPDDVGAAADALVEAGRIKEYFVMTAKARSQEKTPESAPRFFFLENGSLRELKSDEYSRTTVYEAIGSYGVERRFVRPEEKNDILYEGKKPPKKTVPLLVLKDGGEVILSDWKELEAEPERLAAVQEVVVARPVKQVFVLKAL
;
A
#
# COMPACT_ATOMS: atom_id res chain seq x y z
N MET A 1 -3.29 2.20 47.80
CA MET A 1 -3.69 2.61 46.44
C MET A 1 -2.48 2.37 45.55
N SER A 2 -2.49 1.26 44.82
CA SER A 2 -1.37 0.84 43.99
C SER A 2 -1.40 1.66 42.70
N GLU A 3 -0.37 2.50 42.50
CA GLU A 3 -0.18 3.20 41.22
C GLU A 3 0.09 2.17 40.13
N THR A 4 -0.88 1.98 39.25
CA THR A 4 -0.71 1.18 38.03
C THR A 4 0.35 1.89 37.16
N PRO A 5 1.46 1.23 36.79
CA PRO A 5 2.47 1.87 35.97
C PRO A 5 1.87 2.23 34.61
N SER A 6 1.88 3.53 34.29
CA SER A 6 1.51 4.06 32.97
C SER A 6 2.23 3.25 31.88
N PRO A 7 1.53 2.74 30.86
CA PRO A 7 2.16 1.96 29.80
C PRO A 7 3.18 2.87 29.10
N LYS A 8 4.46 2.59 29.34
CA LYS A 8 5.59 3.21 28.63
C LYS A 8 5.24 3.17 27.15
N THR A 9 5.00 4.34 26.58
CA THR A 9 4.47 4.53 25.22
C THR A 9 5.28 3.68 24.26
N GLN A 10 4.67 2.74 23.56
CA GLN A 10 5.39 1.81 22.68
C GLN A 10 5.88 2.46 21.37
N PHE A 11 5.75 3.78 21.23
CA PHE A 11 6.18 4.56 20.09
C PHE A 11 6.88 5.85 20.53
N THR A 12 7.85 6.33 19.77
CA THR A 12 8.55 7.61 20.00
C THR A 12 8.51 8.49 18.76
N TRP A 13 8.30 9.79 18.93
CA TRP A 13 8.42 10.75 17.82
C TRP A 13 9.88 10.89 17.36
N CYS A 14 10.13 10.66 16.09
CA CYS A 14 11.42 10.93 15.44
C CYS A 14 11.34 12.29 14.73
N ILE A 15 12.09 13.29 15.22
CA ILE A 15 12.13 14.63 14.60
C ILE A 15 12.72 14.56 13.18
N LYS A 16 13.69 13.66 12.94
CA LYS A 16 14.36 13.54 11.64
C LYS A 16 13.45 12.97 10.55
N GLU A 17 12.58 12.04 10.91
CA GLU A 17 11.69 11.34 9.97
C GLU A 17 10.23 11.84 10.06
N GLU A 18 9.97 12.80 10.94
CA GLU A 18 8.65 13.37 11.23
C GLU A 18 7.55 12.31 11.41
N ARG A 19 7.86 11.22 12.13
CA ARG A 19 6.95 10.10 12.38
C ARG A 19 7.17 9.42 13.72
N PHE A 20 6.17 8.68 14.19
CA PHE A 20 6.25 7.77 15.33
C PHE A 20 6.89 6.44 14.91
N LEU A 21 7.93 6.03 15.64
CA LEU A 21 8.62 4.75 15.44
C LEU A 21 8.31 3.80 16.62
N PRO A 22 8.04 2.51 16.37
CA PRO A 22 7.87 1.52 17.43
C PRO A 22 9.14 1.40 18.28
N LEU A 23 8.97 1.31 19.60
CA LEU A 23 10.05 1.38 20.57
C LEU A 23 10.83 0.06 20.69
N LEU A 24 11.90 -0.08 19.90
CA LEU A 24 13.03 -1.01 20.13
C LEU A 24 14.38 -0.28 19.84
N ARG A 25 14.65 0.77 20.65
CA ARG A 25 15.41 2.05 20.46
C ARG A 25 16.92 2.08 20.12
N CYS A 26 17.41 3.22 19.57
CA CYS A 26 18.42 4.12 20.21
C CYS A 26 18.65 5.48 19.49
N LEU A 27 18.36 6.62 20.15
CA LEU A 27 18.63 7.98 19.63
C LEU A 27 20.03 8.54 19.97
N VAL A 28 20.94 7.73 20.55
CA VAL A 28 22.27 8.20 21.02
C VAL A 28 23.44 7.29 20.60
N CYS A 29 23.25 5.97 20.47
CA CYS A 29 24.35 5.00 20.54
C CYS A 29 24.78 4.32 19.23
N LYS A 30 24.12 4.57 18.09
CA LYS A 30 24.56 4.12 16.74
C LYS A 30 24.90 2.61 16.59
N THR A 31 24.16 1.69 17.21
CA THR A 31 24.32 0.23 17.02
C THR A 31 22.98 -0.41 16.64
N PRO A 32 22.91 -1.43 15.75
CA PRO A 32 21.65 -1.95 15.24
C PRO A 32 20.95 -2.87 16.24
N CYS A 33 19.63 -2.76 16.34
CA CYS A 33 18.82 -3.51 17.30
C CYS A 33 18.38 -4.87 16.70
N ASP A 34 19.00 -5.96 17.16
CA ASP A 34 18.72 -7.35 16.75
C ASP A 34 17.38 -7.92 17.27
N GLN A 35 16.51 -7.11 17.89
CA GLN A 35 15.26 -7.58 18.51
C GLN A 35 13.99 -7.39 17.67
N ALA A 36 14.01 -6.57 16.61
CA ALA A 36 12.93 -6.60 15.60
C ALA A 36 12.87 -7.93 14.84
N ARG A 37 13.93 -8.76 14.92
CA ARG A 37 13.93 -10.16 14.46
C ARG A 37 13.36 -11.16 15.49
N ARG A 38 13.06 -10.73 16.73
CA ARG A 38 12.66 -11.64 17.83
C ARG A 38 11.27 -11.36 18.41
N GLY A 39 10.66 -10.20 18.15
CA GLY A 39 9.26 -9.92 18.51
C GLY A 39 8.30 -10.36 17.39
N ASN A 40 7.11 -10.83 17.75
CA ASN A 40 6.09 -11.14 16.76
C ASN A 40 5.65 -9.84 16.06
N PRO A 41 5.73 -9.71 14.72
CA PRO A 41 5.27 -8.53 14.00
C PRO A 41 3.83 -8.12 14.33
N ASP A 42 2.99 -9.09 14.67
CA ASP A 42 1.59 -8.89 15.06
C ASP A 42 1.45 -8.06 16.34
N ASP A 43 2.38 -8.19 17.30
CA ASP A 43 2.33 -7.48 18.58
C ASP A 43 2.58 -5.97 18.41
N VAL A 44 3.38 -5.60 17.41
CA VAL A 44 3.67 -4.19 17.07
C VAL A 44 2.48 -3.56 16.35
N GLY A 45 1.77 -4.32 15.53
CA GLY A 45 0.55 -3.88 14.85
C GLY A 45 -0.57 -3.54 15.84
N ALA A 46 -0.89 -4.48 16.73
CA ALA A 46 -1.96 -4.31 17.73
C ALA A 46 -1.74 -3.10 18.65
N ALA A 47 -0.49 -2.83 19.02
CA ALA A 47 -0.15 -1.66 19.83
C ALA A 47 -0.30 -0.33 19.09
N ALA A 48 0.01 -0.31 17.79
CA ALA A 48 -0.22 0.86 16.96
C ALA A 48 -1.72 1.15 16.83
N ASP A 49 -2.51 0.10 16.58
CA ASP A 49 -3.96 0.18 16.44
C ASP A 49 -4.61 0.75 17.71
N ALA A 50 -4.21 0.28 18.89
CA ALA A 50 -4.69 0.83 20.17
C ALA A 50 -4.35 2.33 20.38
N LEU A 51 -3.21 2.81 19.86
CA LEU A 51 -2.85 4.22 19.94
C LEU A 51 -3.60 5.09 18.92
N VAL A 52 -3.93 4.53 17.75
CA VAL A 52 -4.80 5.16 16.75
C VAL A 52 -6.21 5.27 17.30
N GLU A 53 -6.77 4.20 17.86
CA GLU A 53 -8.09 4.19 18.50
C GLU A 53 -8.18 5.19 19.67
N ALA A 54 -7.11 5.32 20.45
CA ALA A 54 -7.02 6.30 21.52
C ALA A 54 -6.80 7.75 21.04
N GLY A 55 -6.69 7.98 19.72
CA GLY A 55 -6.47 9.30 19.12
C GLY A 55 -5.10 9.91 19.42
N ARG A 56 -4.12 9.09 19.81
CA ARG A 56 -2.78 9.55 20.23
C ARG A 56 -1.80 9.68 19.09
N ILE A 57 -2.01 8.87 18.05
CA ILE A 57 -1.29 8.91 16.79
C ILE A 57 -2.31 8.79 15.66
N LYS A 58 -1.91 9.19 14.47
CA LYS A 58 -2.73 9.08 13.26
C LYS A 58 -1.99 8.27 12.22
N GLU A 59 -2.72 7.47 11.45
CA GLU A 59 -2.15 6.74 10.33
C GLU A 59 -1.85 7.67 9.18
N TYR A 60 -0.79 7.36 8.44
CA TYR A 60 -0.37 8.10 7.28
C TYR A 60 0.21 7.13 6.26
N PHE A 61 -0.28 7.16 5.02
CA PHE A 61 0.12 6.19 4.01
C PHE A 61 1.09 6.79 3.01
N VAL A 62 2.17 6.06 2.76
CA VAL A 62 3.19 6.43 1.79
C VAL A 62 3.18 5.41 0.65
N MET A 63 2.95 5.92 -0.55
CA MET A 63 3.00 5.18 -1.79
C MET A 63 4.34 5.44 -2.46
N THR A 64 5.28 4.50 -2.31
CA THR A 64 6.59 4.59 -2.95
C THR A 64 6.49 3.91 -4.30
N ALA A 65 6.73 4.67 -5.38
CA ALA A 65 6.73 4.10 -6.72
C ALA A 65 7.79 3.00 -6.75
N LYS A 66 7.37 1.75 -6.97
CA LYS A 66 8.34 0.73 -7.31
C LYS A 66 8.95 1.22 -8.61
N ALA A 67 10.27 1.44 -8.62
CA ALA A 67 10.95 1.60 -9.89
C ALA A 67 10.41 0.47 -10.76
N ARG A 68 9.97 0.77 -12.00
CA ARG A 68 9.91 -0.30 -13.00
C ARG A 68 11.28 -0.93 -12.88
N SER A 69 11.38 -2.12 -12.28
CA SER A 69 12.63 -2.83 -12.32
C SER A 69 12.97 -2.81 -13.80
N GLN A 70 14.04 -2.08 -14.12
CA GLN A 70 14.71 -2.18 -15.39
C GLN A 70 15.47 -3.51 -15.42
N GLU A 71 15.01 -4.53 -14.72
CA GLU A 71 14.89 -5.86 -15.27
C GLU A 71 13.74 -5.77 -16.31
N LYS A 72 13.90 -5.27 -17.54
CA LYS A 72 14.71 -5.86 -18.63
C LYS A 72 15.15 -7.32 -18.41
N THR A 73 14.40 -8.13 -17.68
CA THR A 73 14.22 -9.50 -18.12
C THR A 73 13.25 -9.40 -19.31
N PRO A 74 13.61 -9.90 -20.51
CA PRO A 74 12.74 -9.90 -21.69
C PRO A 74 11.47 -10.79 -21.55
N GLU A 75 11.07 -11.10 -20.31
CA GLU A 75 10.14 -12.19 -19.97
C GLU A 75 8.95 -11.75 -19.09
N SER A 76 8.93 -10.53 -18.53
CA SER A 76 7.74 -10.03 -17.83
C SER A 76 6.73 -9.55 -18.87
N ALA A 77 5.90 -10.48 -19.37
CA ALA A 77 4.76 -10.13 -20.20
C ALA A 77 3.90 -9.04 -19.53
N PRO A 78 3.33 -8.10 -20.32
CA PRO A 78 2.40 -7.12 -19.78
C PRO A 78 1.24 -7.83 -19.06
N ARG A 79 0.99 -7.44 -17.80
CA ARG A 79 -0.09 -8.00 -16.99
C ARG A 79 -1.38 -7.27 -17.32
N PHE A 80 -2.42 -8.04 -17.62
CA PHE A 80 -3.75 -7.53 -17.94
C PHE A 80 -4.76 -8.05 -16.92
N PHE A 81 -5.74 -7.23 -16.57
CA PHE A 81 -6.77 -7.55 -15.58
C PHE A 81 -8.15 -7.26 -16.15
N PHE A 82 -9.17 -7.97 -15.69
CA PHE A 82 -10.55 -7.70 -16.03
C PHE A 82 -11.46 -8.00 -14.85
N LEU A 83 -12.60 -7.32 -14.82
CA LEU A 83 -13.65 -7.59 -13.84
C LEU A 83 -14.56 -8.70 -14.35
N GLU A 84 -14.76 -9.72 -13.53
CA GLU A 84 -15.67 -10.84 -13.74
C GLU A 84 -16.47 -11.06 -12.45
N ASN A 85 -17.79 -10.90 -12.52
CA ASN A 85 -18.70 -11.08 -11.37
C ASN A 85 -18.34 -10.23 -10.14
N GLY A 86 -17.75 -9.04 -10.34
CA GLY A 86 -17.32 -8.15 -9.27
C GLY A 86 -15.96 -8.51 -8.67
N SER A 87 -15.35 -9.61 -9.10
CA SER A 87 -13.97 -9.98 -8.74
C SER A 87 -13.02 -9.57 -9.85
N LEU A 88 -11.89 -9.01 -9.46
CA LEU A 88 -10.82 -8.71 -10.39
C LEU A 88 -9.96 -9.96 -10.60
N ARG A 89 -9.58 -10.21 -11.85
CA ARG A 89 -8.78 -11.37 -12.23
C ARG A 89 -7.77 -11.00 -13.31
N GLU A 90 -6.59 -11.62 -13.23
CA GLU A 90 -5.57 -11.54 -14.28
C GLU A 90 -6.01 -12.30 -15.55
N LEU A 91 -5.95 -11.61 -16.70
CA LEU A 91 -6.27 -12.14 -18.02
C LEU A 91 -5.06 -12.90 -18.58
N LYS A 92 -5.22 -14.20 -18.83
CA LYS A 92 -4.19 -15.00 -19.48
C LYS A 92 -4.14 -14.72 -20.99
N SER A 93 -2.99 -15.01 -21.61
CA SER A 93 -2.76 -14.74 -23.02
C SER A 93 -3.61 -15.56 -23.99
N ASP A 94 -4.16 -16.69 -23.54
CA ASP A 94 -5.07 -17.58 -24.26
C ASP A 94 -6.55 -17.29 -23.97
N GLU A 95 -6.83 -16.35 -23.06
CA GLU A 95 -8.19 -16.02 -22.65
C GLU A 95 -8.76 -14.84 -23.42
N TYR A 96 -10.09 -14.82 -23.48
CA TYR A 96 -10.85 -13.74 -24.08
C TYR A 96 -11.84 -13.20 -23.04
N SER A 97 -11.93 -11.88 -22.93
CA SER A 97 -12.92 -11.21 -22.10
C SER A 97 -13.78 -10.26 -22.92
N ARG A 98 -15.08 -10.19 -22.60
CA ARG A 98 -16.02 -9.19 -23.15
C ARG A 98 -16.10 -7.92 -22.29
N THR A 99 -15.46 -7.91 -21.13
CA THR A 99 -15.45 -6.77 -20.21
C THR A 99 -14.23 -5.89 -20.42
N THR A 100 -14.23 -4.70 -19.82
CA THR A 100 -13.08 -3.79 -19.87
C THR A 100 -11.84 -4.48 -19.34
N VAL A 101 -10.78 -4.48 -20.15
CA VAL A 101 -9.45 -4.95 -19.77
C VAL A 101 -8.62 -3.78 -19.30
N TYR A 102 -7.80 -4.00 -18.29
CA TYR A 102 -6.89 -3.03 -17.70
C TYR A 102 -5.45 -3.52 -17.85
N GLU A 103 -4.60 -2.70 -18.42
CA GLU A 103 -3.16 -2.97 -18.54
C GLU A 103 -2.43 -2.36 -17.33
N ALA A 104 -1.65 -3.17 -16.62
CA ALA A 104 -0.75 -2.66 -15.59
C ALA A 104 0.45 -1.95 -16.23
N ILE A 105 0.64 -0.67 -15.86
CA ILE A 105 1.73 0.16 -16.41
C ILE A 105 2.78 0.58 -15.37
N GLY A 106 2.53 0.26 -14.09
CA GLY A 106 3.42 0.48 -12.96
C GLY A 106 2.76 0.03 -11.65
N SER A 107 3.48 0.16 -10.53
CA SER A 107 2.92 -0.09 -9.21
C SER A 107 3.61 0.71 -8.10
N TYR A 108 2.95 0.80 -6.95
CA TYR A 108 3.45 1.40 -5.72
C TYR A 108 3.51 0.34 -4.63
N GLY A 109 4.61 0.36 -3.86
CA GLY A 109 4.62 -0.23 -2.53
C GLY A 109 3.89 0.69 -1.56
N VAL A 110 3.16 0.10 -0.62
CA VAL A 110 2.42 0.84 0.40
C VAL A 110 3.12 0.67 1.73
N GLU A 111 3.50 1.79 2.35
CA GLU A 111 4.02 1.82 3.72
C GLU A 111 3.02 2.55 4.62
N ARG A 112 2.64 1.89 5.73
CA ARG A 112 1.88 2.49 6.82
C ARG A 112 2.86 3.20 7.77
N ARG A 113 2.71 4.53 7.90
CA ARG A 113 3.45 5.37 8.85
C ARG A 113 2.48 5.93 9.89
N PHE A 114 3.02 6.41 11.00
CA PHE A 114 2.24 7.01 12.08
C PHE A 114 2.73 8.42 12.35
N VAL A 115 1.82 9.39 12.38
CA VAL A 115 2.11 10.82 12.56
C VAL A 115 1.33 11.39 13.75
N ARG A 116 1.54 12.67 14.07
CA ARG A 116 0.76 13.33 15.13
C ARG A 116 -0.70 13.53 14.68
N PRO A 117 -1.66 13.57 15.61
CA PRO A 117 -3.07 13.77 15.28
C PRO A 117 -3.35 15.05 14.47
N GLU A 118 -2.54 16.09 14.65
CA GLU A 118 -2.72 17.39 13.99
C GLU A 118 -2.26 17.41 12.52
N GLU A 119 -1.53 16.39 12.07
CA GLU A 119 -1.03 16.29 10.69
C GLU A 119 -2.15 15.90 9.70
N LYS A 120 -2.03 16.37 8.45
CA LYS A 120 -2.98 16.03 7.38
C LYS A 120 -2.93 14.54 7.04
N ASN A 121 -4.06 13.97 6.61
CA ASN A 121 -4.16 12.55 6.25
C ASN A 121 -3.89 12.26 4.76
N ASP A 122 -3.23 13.19 4.06
CA ASP A 122 -3.11 13.10 2.60
C ASP A 122 -2.11 11.98 2.23
N ILE A 123 -2.43 11.15 1.24
CA ILE A 123 -1.51 10.13 0.74
C ILE A 123 -0.22 10.79 0.22
N LEU A 124 0.93 10.34 0.73
CA LEU A 124 2.22 10.79 0.22
C LEU A 124 2.68 9.90 -0.93
N TYR A 125 2.83 10.49 -2.11
CA TYR A 125 3.47 9.81 -3.24
C TYR A 125 4.97 10.07 -3.21
N GLU A 126 5.76 9.06 -2.88
CA GLU A 126 7.21 9.10 -3.03
C GLU A 126 7.57 8.69 -4.47
N GLY A 127 7.99 9.67 -5.27
CA GLY A 127 8.35 9.50 -6.68
C GLY A 127 7.34 10.15 -7.63
N LYS A 128 7.12 9.53 -8.80
CA LYS A 128 6.17 10.05 -9.79
C LYS A 128 4.75 9.79 -9.31
N LYS A 129 3.87 10.80 -9.39
CA LYS A 129 2.43 10.64 -9.21
C LYS A 129 1.82 9.79 -10.33
N PRO A 130 0.67 9.15 -10.08
CA PRO A 130 0.00 8.34 -11.09
C PRO A 130 -0.46 9.18 -12.29
N PRO A 131 -0.41 8.65 -13.52
CA PRO A 131 -0.87 9.38 -14.70
C PRO A 131 -2.39 9.61 -14.70
N LYS A 132 -2.85 10.75 -15.23
CA LYS A 132 -4.27 11.18 -15.19
C LYS A 132 -5.30 10.24 -15.84
N LYS A 133 -4.88 9.31 -16.71
CA LYS A 133 -5.77 8.36 -17.43
C LYS A 133 -5.62 6.92 -16.92
N THR A 134 -5.30 6.80 -15.64
CA THR A 134 -5.10 5.51 -14.97
C THR A 134 -6.04 5.41 -13.79
N VAL A 135 -6.24 4.19 -13.32
CA VAL A 135 -7.02 3.87 -12.13
C VAL A 135 -6.15 3.03 -11.19
N PRO A 136 -6.37 3.14 -9.86
CA PRO A 136 -5.69 2.29 -8.91
C PRO A 136 -6.38 0.93 -8.82
N LEU A 137 -5.55 -0.11 -8.83
CA LEU A 137 -5.91 -1.49 -8.54
C LEU A 137 -5.19 -1.89 -7.25
N LEU A 138 -5.96 -2.17 -6.21
CA LEU A 138 -5.49 -2.53 -4.89
C LEU A 138 -5.31 -4.04 -4.80
N VAL A 139 -4.09 -4.50 -4.54
CA VAL A 139 -3.79 -5.90 -4.20
C VAL A 139 -3.73 -5.99 -2.68
N LEU A 140 -4.66 -6.72 -2.10
CA LEU A 140 -4.80 -6.89 -0.66
C LEU A 140 -3.83 -7.94 -0.12
N LYS A 141 -3.47 -7.83 1.15
CA LYS A 141 -2.57 -8.76 1.85
C LYS A 141 -3.13 -10.18 1.97
N ASP A 142 -4.45 -10.34 1.90
CA ASP A 142 -5.14 -11.63 1.88
C ASP A 142 -5.24 -12.25 0.48
N GLY A 143 -4.66 -11.59 -0.53
CA GLY A 143 -4.69 -12.02 -1.93
C GLY A 143 -5.92 -11.54 -2.71
N GLY A 144 -6.83 -10.79 -2.09
CA GLY A 144 -7.93 -10.14 -2.80
C GLY A 144 -7.45 -9.00 -3.71
N GLU A 145 -8.22 -8.70 -4.75
CA GLU A 145 -7.95 -7.60 -5.67
C GLU A 145 -9.18 -6.71 -5.83
N VAL A 146 -9.01 -5.39 -5.71
CA VAL A 146 -10.09 -4.39 -5.81
C VAL A 146 -9.65 -3.31 -6.79
N ILE A 147 -10.51 -2.96 -7.76
CA ILE A 147 -10.26 -1.84 -8.66
C ILE A 147 -11.15 -0.66 -8.27
N LEU A 148 -10.56 0.53 -8.18
CA LEU A 148 -11.31 1.75 -7.90
C LEU A 148 -11.66 2.47 -9.21
N SER A 149 -12.63 3.37 -9.12
CA SER A 149 -13.07 4.16 -10.26
C SER A 149 -12.03 5.19 -10.71
N ASP A 150 -11.36 5.83 -9.75
CA ASP A 150 -10.26 6.77 -9.98
C ASP A 150 -9.36 6.92 -8.74
N TRP A 151 -8.33 7.76 -8.86
CA TRP A 151 -7.38 8.06 -7.76
C TRP A 151 -7.98 8.94 -6.67
N LYS A 152 -9.02 9.73 -6.98
CA LYS A 152 -9.66 10.61 -5.98
C LYS A 152 -10.44 9.79 -4.97
N GLU A 153 -11.05 8.68 -5.41
CA GLU A 153 -11.68 7.71 -4.51
C GLU A 153 -10.68 7.21 -3.46
N LEU A 154 -9.46 6.86 -3.88
CA LEU A 154 -8.41 6.43 -2.95
C LEU A 154 -7.92 7.58 -2.04
N GLU A 155 -7.77 8.79 -2.58
CA GLU A 155 -7.33 9.97 -1.82
C GLU A 155 -8.39 10.45 -0.81
N ALA A 156 -9.67 10.17 -1.04
CA ALA A 156 -10.77 10.47 -0.13
C ALA A 156 -10.85 9.48 1.05
N GLU A 157 -10.44 8.22 0.84
CA GLU A 157 -10.49 7.13 1.82
C GLU A 157 -9.12 6.42 1.92
N PRO A 158 -8.05 7.11 2.38
CA PRO A 158 -6.70 6.56 2.42
C PRO A 158 -6.55 5.35 3.34
N GLU A 159 -7.41 5.19 4.35
CA GLU A 159 -7.46 4.05 5.27
C GLU A 159 -7.63 2.70 4.57
N ARG A 160 -8.19 2.68 3.35
CA ARG A 160 -8.26 1.46 2.52
C ARG A 160 -6.88 0.84 2.28
N LEU A 161 -5.81 1.65 2.31
CA LEU A 161 -4.43 1.21 2.13
C LEU A 161 -3.89 0.35 3.29
N ALA A 162 -4.54 0.31 4.46
CA ALA A 162 -4.09 -0.49 5.60
C ALA A 162 -4.01 -1.99 5.28
N ALA A 163 -4.97 -2.49 4.50
CA ALA A 163 -5.03 -3.89 4.06
C ALA A 163 -4.30 -4.14 2.72
N VAL A 164 -3.75 -3.10 2.10
CA VAL A 164 -3.14 -3.18 0.77
C VAL A 164 -1.67 -3.54 0.87
N GLN A 165 -1.25 -4.49 0.05
CA GLN A 165 0.15 -4.86 -0.14
C GLN A 165 0.77 -4.04 -1.29
N GLU A 166 0.02 -3.82 -2.36
CA GLU A 166 0.48 -3.12 -3.56
C GLU A 166 -0.67 -2.37 -4.22
N VAL A 167 -0.37 -1.17 -4.75
CA VAL A 167 -1.29 -0.46 -5.65
C VAL A 167 -0.73 -0.53 -7.07
N VAL A 168 -1.40 -1.26 -7.94
CA VAL A 168 -1.09 -1.32 -9.36
C VAL A 168 -1.71 -0.10 -10.06
N VAL A 169 -0.90 0.56 -10.89
CA VAL A 169 -1.32 1.64 -11.78
C VAL A 169 -1.82 1.00 -13.07
N ALA A 170 -3.13 1.04 -13.29
CA ALA A 170 -3.73 0.37 -14.43
C ALA A 170 -4.36 1.36 -15.42
N ARG A 171 -4.29 1.06 -16.72
CA ARG A 171 -4.94 1.84 -17.78
C ARG A 171 -6.02 0.99 -18.46
N PRO A 172 -7.26 1.48 -18.59
CA PRO A 172 -8.26 0.76 -19.37
C PRO A 172 -7.85 0.72 -20.85
N VAL A 173 -7.90 -0.47 -21.44
CA VAL A 173 -7.51 -0.73 -22.83
C VAL A 173 -8.77 -0.82 -23.68
N LYS A 174 -8.81 -0.09 -24.80
CA LYS A 174 -9.86 -0.28 -25.81
C LYS A 174 -9.60 -1.61 -26.50
N GLN A 175 -10.52 -2.55 -26.36
CA GLN A 175 -10.40 -3.86 -27.01
C GLN A 175 -10.47 -3.69 -28.54
N VAL A 176 -9.45 -4.18 -29.25
CA VAL A 176 -9.48 -4.37 -30.70
C VAL A 176 -9.29 -5.85 -30.93
N PHE A 177 -10.38 -6.57 -31.16
CA PHE A 177 -10.33 -8.01 -31.39
C PHE A 177 -9.90 -8.28 -32.82
N VAL A 178 -8.87 -9.11 -33.01
CA VAL A 178 -8.60 -9.76 -34.28
C VAL A 178 -9.14 -11.17 -34.18
N LEU A 179 -10.23 -11.45 -34.90
CA LEU A 179 -10.71 -12.82 -35.08
C LEU A 179 -9.57 -13.64 -35.69
N LYS A 180 -9.07 -14.65 -34.97
CA LYS A 180 -8.30 -15.72 -35.63
C LYS A 180 -9.29 -16.47 -36.50
N ALA A 181 -9.07 -16.43 -37.81
CA ALA A 181 -9.77 -17.32 -38.73
C ALA A 181 -9.52 -18.77 -38.28
N LEU A 182 -10.61 -19.54 -38.16
CA LEU A 182 -10.57 -20.98 -37.93
C LEU A 182 -9.94 -21.69 -39.14
#